data_AF-A0A8J4UF03-F1
#
_entry.id   AF-A0A8J4UF03-F1
#
_cell.length_a   1.000
_cell.length_b   1.000
_cell.length_c   1.000
_cell.angle_alpha   90.00
_cell.angle_beta   90.00
_cell.angle_gamma   90.00
#
_symmetry.space_group_name_H-M   'P 1'
#
loop_
_entity.id
_entity.type
_entity.pdbx_description
1 polymer ?
#
loop_
_entity_poly.entity_id
_entity_poly.type
_entity_poly.pdbx_seq_one_letter_code
_entity_poly.pdbx_strand_id
1 'polypeptide(L)'
;MRLPGMCDETEDKCFGKFKQVLLQRSVIVFYGRMLPDLAILRSRHSISKLRTSENMTAINTPNINFKWDPKSLEIRTLAVERLLEPLVTQVTTLVNSSNKGPSNKKKGRSKKAHVLAASVESATQNFLEKGEKIAKESQFLKEELTAAVEDVRKQGESMRQASGEFAEDPCSSVKRGNMVRAARALLSAVTHLLVLADMSDVYLLLLQLKLVEENLAKVRNAGTEQELGIQYKALKPEVDKLNMMAAKRQQELKDVQHKEQMAAARGVLQRNVPLLYTASRACLQHPDVAAYKANRELIYKQLQQAVSGISNTAQGVSTEDSSLGQHTGPGELAGALNNFDKQIIVDPLNFSEDRFRPSLEERLESIISGAALMADSSCTRDDRRERIVAECNSVRQALQDLLSEYMGNTSCFPRAPPQDTRALARPPSRQGPAFSKYIREVFADESPCPDRYVLP
;
A
#
# COMPACT_ATOMS: atom_id res chain seq x y z
N MET A 1 46.09 11.43 -51.29
CA MET A 1 46.88 11.43 -50.03
C MET A 1 46.28 12.51 -49.12
N ARG A 2 45.43 12.13 -48.13
CA ARG A 2 45.63 12.13 -46.65
C ARG A 2 45.95 13.52 -46.07
N LEU A 3 45.22 14.12 -45.12
CA LEU A 3 44.19 13.69 -44.15
C LEU A 3 43.29 14.89 -43.70
N PRO A 4 42.13 14.62 -43.04
CA PRO A 4 41.11 15.57 -42.59
C PRO A 4 41.09 15.81 -41.05
N GLY A 5 40.27 16.77 -40.58
CA GLY A 5 39.58 16.67 -39.28
C GLY A 5 39.75 17.85 -38.30
N MET A 6 38.73 18.69 -38.17
CA MET A 6 38.41 19.43 -36.95
C MET A 6 36.90 19.31 -36.72
N CYS A 7 36.50 18.42 -35.82
CA CYS A 7 35.16 18.37 -35.24
C CYS A 7 35.24 18.74 -33.76
N ASP A 8 34.23 19.49 -33.32
CA ASP A 8 33.95 20.01 -31.98
C ASP A 8 34.39 19.11 -30.81
N GLU A 9 35.22 19.67 -29.91
CA GLU A 9 35.73 18.98 -28.73
C GLU A 9 35.15 19.48 -27.38
N THR A 10 34.05 20.25 -27.39
CA THR A 10 33.56 20.92 -26.17
C THR A 10 32.22 20.43 -25.59
N GLU A 11 31.41 19.64 -26.28
CA GLU A 11 30.14 19.12 -25.70
C GLU A 11 30.27 17.73 -25.04
N ASP A 12 31.28 16.93 -25.40
CA ASP A 12 31.34 15.52 -25.03
C ASP A 12 32.00 15.24 -23.64
N LYS A 13 32.55 16.28 -23.00
CA LYS A 13 33.14 16.21 -21.64
C LYS A 13 32.14 16.51 -20.52
N CYS A 14 31.02 17.20 -20.79
CA CYS A 14 30.00 17.52 -19.78
C CYS A 14 29.04 16.36 -19.51
N PHE A 15 28.64 15.60 -20.54
CA PHE A 15 27.62 14.55 -20.40
C PHE A 15 28.14 13.28 -19.68
N GLY A 16 29.43 12.96 -19.85
CA GLY A 16 30.07 11.82 -19.19
C GLY A 16 30.24 11.98 -17.68
N LYS A 17 30.52 13.22 -17.22
CA LYS A 17 30.54 13.55 -15.78
C LYS A 17 29.14 13.52 -15.19
N PHE A 18 28.11 13.94 -15.93
CA PHE A 18 26.73 13.98 -15.43
C PHE A 18 26.16 12.58 -15.12
N LYS A 19 26.35 11.58 -16.00
CA LYS A 19 25.87 10.20 -15.77
C LYS A 19 26.60 9.44 -14.66
N GLN A 20 27.90 9.66 -14.51
CA GLN A 20 28.69 9.04 -13.45
C GLN A 20 28.44 9.72 -12.08
N VAL A 21 28.19 11.04 -12.09
CA VAL A 21 27.75 11.79 -10.91
C VAL A 21 26.31 11.44 -10.52
N LEU A 22 25.41 11.10 -11.45
CA LEU A 22 24.07 10.59 -11.15
C LEU A 22 24.13 9.21 -10.48
N LEU A 23 24.87 8.23 -11.04
CA LEU A 23 25.05 6.92 -10.39
C LEU A 23 25.74 7.03 -9.02
N GLN A 24 26.70 7.97 -8.87
CA GLN A 24 27.43 8.20 -7.61
C GLN A 24 26.63 9.01 -6.58
N ARG A 25 25.78 9.95 -7.00
CA ARG A 25 24.84 10.66 -6.10
C ARG A 25 23.74 9.72 -5.63
N SER A 26 23.24 8.83 -6.48
CA SER A 26 22.17 7.88 -6.12
C SER A 26 22.57 6.92 -5.00
N VAL A 27 23.83 6.45 -4.95
CA VAL A 27 24.32 5.53 -3.91
C VAL A 27 24.84 6.25 -2.66
N ILE A 28 25.26 7.52 -2.75
CA ILE A 28 25.56 8.34 -1.56
C ILE A 28 24.26 8.75 -0.85
N VAL A 29 23.18 8.99 -1.61
CA VAL A 29 21.83 9.21 -1.07
C VAL A 29 21.24 7.92 -0.49
N PHE A 30 21.56 6.75 -1.08
CA PHE A 30 21.11 5.40 -0.66
C PHE A 30 21.40 5.05 0.80
N TYR A 31 22.58 5.41 1.32
CA TYR A 31 22.98 5.03 2.68
C TYR A 31 23.03 6.19 3.68
N GLY A 32 23.18 7.42 3.20
CA GLY A 32 23.01 8.62 4.04
C GLY A 32 21.56 8.87 4.47
N ARG A 33 20.57 8.44 3.67
CA ARG A 33 19.13 8.52 4.01
C ARG A 33 18.53 7.27 4.65
N MET A 34 19.27 6.16 4.74
CA MET A 34 18.84 4.95 5.46
C MET A 34 18.80 5.17 6.99
N LEU A 35 19.54 6.17 7.47
CA LEU A 35 19.75 6.46 8.89
C LEU A 35 18.57 7.17 9.60
N PRO A 36 17.86 8.13 8.99
CA PRO A 36 16.66 8.73 9.60
C PRO A 36 15.41 7.82 9.54
N ASP A 37 15.22 7.01 8.49
CA ASP A 37 13.97 6.24 8.27
C ASP A 37 13.92 4.88 9.02
N LEU A 38 15.02 4.46 9.62
CA LEU A 38 15.02 3.35 10.60
C LEU A 38 14.33 3.73 11.93
N ALA A 39 13.82 4.95 12.06
CA ALA A 39 12.83 5.33 13.07
C ALA A 39 11.54 4.48 13.01
N ILE A 40 11.27 3.82 11.87
CA ILE A 40 10.10 2.94 11.73
C ILE A 40 10.28 1.62 12.50
N LEU A 41 11.48 1.01 12.46
CA LEU A 41 11.83 -0.09 13.37
C LEU A 41 11.89 0.36 14.84
N ARG A 42 12.20 1.64 15.09
CA ARG A 42 12.15 2.26 16.44
C ARG A 42 10.71 2.46 16.95
N SER A 43 9.75 2.74 16.07
CA SER A 43 8.32 2.84 16.40
C SER A 43 7.69 1.45 16.70
N ARG A 44 8.21 0.40 16.05
CA ARG A 44 7.94 -1.01 16.36
C ARG A 44 8.53 -1.42 17.73
N HIS A 45 9.73 -0.94 18.05
CA HIS A 45 10.41 -1.13 19.35
C HIS A 45 9.73 -0.41 20.55
N SER A 46 8.82 0.56 20.32
CA SER A 46 8.04 1.17 21.42
C SER A 46 7.01 0.24 22.05
N ILE A 47 6.65 -0.88 21.41
CA ILE A 47 5.71 -1.86 21.98
C ILE A 47 6.42 -2.76 23.01
N SER A 48 7.70 -3.10 22.82
CA SER A 48 8.48 -3.87 23.80
C SER A 48 8.86 -3.04 25.04
N LYS A 49 9.05 -1.72 24.89
CA LYS A 49 9.38 -0.80 26.00
C LYS A 49 8.21 -0.36 26.88
N LEU A 50 6.96 -0.57 26.47
CA LEU A 50 5.79 -0.33 27.33
C LEU A 50 5.58 -1.44 28.38
N ARG A 51 6.52 -2.39 28.47
CA ARG A 51 6.47 -3.53 29.39
C ARG A 51 7.59 -3.41 30.43
N THR A 52 7.51 -2.39 31.27
CA THR A 52 8.15 -2.39 32.59
C THR A 52 7.07 -2.25 33.65
N SER A 53 7.03 -3.24 34.54
CA SER A 53 6.13 -3.44 35.68
C SER A 53 4.87 -4.27 35.42
N GLU A 54 4.82 -5.40 36.14
CA GLU A 54 3.66 -6.18 36.59
C GLU A 54 3.16 -7.39 35.76
N ASN A 55 3.52 -8.57 36.32
CA ASN A 55 2.81 -9.86 36.38
C ASN A 55 2.40 -10.56 35.08
N MET A 56 3.30 -11.36 34.52
CA MET A 56 2.98 -12.45 33.60
C MET A 56 2.38 -13.63 34.36
N THR A 57 1.06 -13.78 34.30
CA THR A 57 0.46 -15.11 34.27
C THR A 57 0.77 -15.73 32.90
N ALA A 58 1.14 -17.00 32.89
CA ALA A 58 1.44 -17.74 31.68
C ALA A 58 0.22 -17.71 30.74
N ILE A 59 0.32 -16.95 29.65
CA ILE A 59 -0.68 -16.98 28.58
C ILE A 59 -0.45 -18.29 27.85
N ASN A 60 -1.22 -19.33 28.21
CA ASN A 60 -1.40 -20.51 27.38
C ASN A 60 -1.79 -20.03 25.99
N THR A 61 -0.95 -20.28 24.98
CA THR A 61 -1.12 -19.80 23.61
C THR A 61 -2.50 -20.24 23.08
N PRO A 62 -3.52 -19.37 23.03
CA PRO A 62 -4.85 -19.78 22.63
C PRO A 62 -4.87 -19.81 21.11
N ASN A 63 -5.22 -20.95 20.49
CA ASN A 63 -5.33 -21.21 19.04
C ASN A 63 -5.64 -19.97 18.17
N ILE A 64 -4.62 -19.16 17.81
CA ILE A 64 -4.79 -17.93 17.02
C ILE A 64 -4.88 -18.36 15.56
N ASN A 65 -6.04 -18.14 14.94
CA ASN A 65 -6.21 -18.40 13.51
C ASN A 65 -5.45 -17.32 12.73
N PHE A 66 -4.20 -17.61 12.40
CA PHE A 66 -3.29 -16.74 11.67
C PHE A 66 -3.25 -17.18 10.20
N LYS A 67 -3.76 -16.34 9.30
CA LYS A 67 -3.96 -16.69 7.88
C LYS A 67 -2.82 -16.25 6.95
N TRP A 68 -1.63 -16.02 7.50
CA TRP A 68 -0.54 -15.41 6.75
C TRP A 68 0.56 -16.43 6.42
N ASP A 69 0.88 -16.60 5.13
CA ASP A 69 1.92 -17.53 4.68
C ASP A 69 3.31 -16.84 4.67
N PRO A 70 4.27 -17.26 5.51
CA PRO A 70 5.61 -16.69 5.55
C PRO A 70 6.39 -16.85 4.24
N LYS A 71 6.00 -17.78 3.35
CA LYS A 71 6.66 -18.01 2.06
C LYS A 71 6.19 -17.07 0.94
N SER A 72 5.06 -16.40 1.13
CA SER A 72 4.44 -15.55 0.09
C SER A 72 5.25 -14.28 -0.22
N LEU A 73 6.20 -13.89 0.65
CA LEU A 73 6.96 -12.62 0.58
C LEU A 73 6.09 -11.38 0.30
N GLU A 74 4.81 -11.44 0.66
CA GLU A 74 3.84 -10.42 0.32
C GLU A 74 4.06 -9.17 1.20
N ILE A 75 4.37 -8.05 0.56
CA ILE A 75 4.62 -6.78 1.23
C ILE A 75 3.29 -6.07 1.50
N ARG A 76 2.73 -6.27 2.69
CA ARG A 76 1.45 -5.67 3.12
C ARG A 76 1.56 -4.31 3.82
N THR A 77 2.79 -3.81 4.01
CA THR A 77 3.08 -2.65 4.87
C THR A 77 3.87 -1.57 4.13
N LEU A 78 3.40 -0.32 4.21
CA LEU A 78 4.04 0.85 3.58
C LEU A 78 5.47 1.06 4.05
N ALA A 79 5.80 0.82 5.32
CA ALA A 79 7.18 0.91 5.78
C ALA A 79 8.12 -0.08 5.09
N VAL A 80 7.67 -1.32 4.90
CA VAL A 80 8.47 -2.35 4.22
C VAL A 80 8.67 -1.96 2.76
N GLU A 81 7.62 -1.46 2.09
CA GLU A 81 7.72 -0.94 0.73
C GLU A 81 8.69 0.23 0.62
N ARG A 82 8.59 1.25 1.49
CA ARG A 82 9.49 2.41 1.50
C ARG A 82 10.94 2.03 1.77
N LEU A 83 11.18 1.01 2.60
CA LEU A 83 12.53 0.49 2.86
C LEU A 83 13.09 -0.27 1.66
N LEU A 84 12.25 -1.00 0.92
CA LEU A 84 12.64 -1.83 -0.21
C LEU A 84 12.70 -1.07 -1.55
N GLU A 85 11.88 -0.06 -1.76
CA GLU A 85 11.81 0.76 -2.98
C GLU A 85 13.19 1.31 -3.42
N PRO A 86 14.02 1.92 -2.55
CA PRO A 86 15.36 2.37 -2.93
C PRO A 86 16.29 1.19 -3.25
N LEU A 87 16.13 0.04 -2.59
CA LEU A 87 16.92 -1.17 -2.85
C LEU A 87 16.58 -1.77 -4.22
N VAL A 88 15.29 -1.92 -4.52
CA VAL A 88 14.77 -2.45 -5.79
C VAL A 88 15.16 -1.56 -6.97
N THR A 89 14.99 -0.24 -6.83
CA THR A 89 15.34 0.72 -7.90
C THR A 89 16.82 0.66 -8.25
N GLN A 90 17.69 0.44 -7.27
CA GLN A 90 19.14 0.41 -7.48
C GLN A 90 19.63 -0.92 -8.03
N VAL A 91 19.11 -2.05 -7.54
CA VAL A 91 19.36 -3.36 -8.16
C VAL A 91 18.89 -3.33 -9.61
N THR A 92 17.70 -2.79 -9.88
CA THR A 92 17.16 -2.63 -11.24
C THR A 92 18.03 -1.70 -12.11
N THR A 93 18.57 -0.62 -11.55
CA THR A 93 19.49 0.27 -12.29
C THR A 93 20.81 -0.42 -12.62
N LEU A 94 21.37 -1.20 -11.68
CA LEU A 94 22.59 -1.99 -11.89
C LEU A 94 22.39 -3.09 -12.94
N VAL A 95 21.22 -3.71 -12.98
CA VAL A 95 20.79 -4.70 -13.98
C VAL A 95 20.56 -4.04 -15.35
N ASN A 96 19.80 -2.96 -15.44
CA ASN A 96 19.47 -2.35 -16.73
C ASN A 96 20.67 -1.68 -17.40
N SER A 97 21.64 -1.23 -16.61
CA SER A 97 22.91 -0.75 -17.15
C SER A 97 23.85 -1.89 -17.61
N SER A 98 23.54 -3.17 -17.36
CA SER A 98 24.31 -4.31 -17.91
C SER A 98 23.86 -4.72 -19.30
N ASN A 99 22.65 -4.34 -19.72
CA ASN A 99 22.14 -4.56 -21.08
C ASN A 99 22.61 -3.51 -22.10
N LYS A 100 23.22 -2.41 -21.63
CA LYS A 100 23.90 -1.45 -22.52
C LYS A 100 25.35 -1.91 -22.64
N GLY A 101 25.73 -2.38 -23.82
CA GLY A 101 27.05 -2.95 -24.10
C GLY A 101 28.23 -2.08 -23.64
N PRO A 102 29.45 -2.66 -23.54
CA PRO A 102 30.62 -1.97 -23.03
C PRO A 102 30.86 -0.67 -23.81
N SER A 103 30.86 0.46 -23.09
CA SER A 103 31.15 1.77 -23.67
C SER A 103 32.63 1.85 -24.04
N ASN A 104 32.97 2.03 -25.32
CA ASN A 104 34.34 2.16 -25.88
C ASN A 104 35.17 3.38 -25.39
N LYS A 105 34.79 4.03 -24.29
CA LYS A 105 35.54 5.16 -23.71
C LYS A 105 36.49 4.65 -22.62
N LYS A 106 37.81 4.88 -22.78
CA LYS A 106 38.81 4.66 -21.71
C LYS A 106 38.36 5.41 -20.45
N LYS A 107 38.08 4.69 -19.37
CA LYS A 107 37.62 5.26 -18.10
C LYS A 107 38.57 4.87 -16.97
N GLY A 108 39.07 5.89 -16.27
CA GLY A 108 39.99 5.75 -15.16
C GLY A 108 39.38 5.01 -13.96
N ARG A 109 40.26 4.35 -13.21
CA ARG A 109 40.03 3.69 -11.92
C ARG A 109 39.32 4.66 -10.98
N SER A 110 37.99 4.59 -10.90
CA SER A 110 37.23 5.55 -10.12
C SER A 110 37.38 5.20 -8.64
N LYS A 111 38.08 6.06 -7.88
CA LYS A 111 38.15 6.04 -6.40
C LYS A 111 36.78 6.05 -5.70
N LYS A 112 35.67 6.01 -6.44
CA LYS A 112 34.33 5.96 -5.85
C LYS A 112 33.81 4.53 -5.73
N ALA A 113 34.29 3.55 -6.50
CA ALA A 113 33.76 2.18 -6.44
C ALA A 113 34.01 1.50 -5.08
N HIS A 114 35.20 1.67 -4.50
CA HIS A 114 35.50 1.16 -3.15
C HIS A 114 34.67 1.85 -2.06
N VAL A 115 34.36 3.14 -2.24
CA VAL A 115 33.48 3.89 -1.32
C VAL A 115 32.06 3.32 -1.36
N LEU A 116 31.58 2.89 -2.53
CA LEU A 116 30.26 2.26 -2.67
C LEU A 116 30.24 0.89 -2.00
N ALA A 117 31.26 0.05 -2.22
CA ALA A 117 31.38 -1.26 -1.59
C ALA A 117 31.43 -1.16 -0.06
N ALA A 118 32.25 -0.25 0.47
CA ALA A 118 32.31 0.03 1.91
C ALA A 118 30.98 0.55 2.48
N SER A 119 30.25 1.35 1.69
CA SER A 119 28.93 1.83 2.10
C SER A 119 27.89 0.71 2.15
N VAL A 120 27.94 -0.24 1.21
CA VAL A 120 27.07 -1.43 1.22
C VAL A 120 27.36 -2.32 2.42
N GLU A 121 28.63 -2.54 2.72
CA GLU A 121 29.07 -3.29 3.89
C GLU A 121 28.59 -2.65 5.20
N SER A 122 28.85 -1.35 5.38
CA SER A 122 28.42 -0.62 6.58
C SER A 122 26.91 -0.66 6.79
N ALA A 123 26.12 -0.51 5.73
CA ALA A 123 24.68 -0.54 5.85
C ALA A 123 24.10 -1.93 6.10
N THR A 124 24.69 -2.96 5.50
CA THR A 124 24.33 -4.35 5.78
C THR A 124 24.62 -4.68 7.24
N GLN A 125 25.76 -4.23 7.77
CA GLN A 125 26.10 -4.39 9.18
C GLN A 125 25.13 -3.65 10.12
N ASN A 126 24.82 -2.38 9.83
CA ASN A 126 23.84 -1.61 10.58
C ASN A 126 22.43 -2.25 10.56
N PHE A 127 22.06 -2.88 9.45
CA PHE A 127 20.80 -3.61 9.32
C PHE A 127 20.81 -4.89 10.16
N LEU A 128 21.92 -5.65 10.14
CA LEU A 128 22.09 -6.86 10.95
C LEU A 128 22.02 -6.58 12.45
N GLU A 129 22.69 -5.54 12.94
CA GLU A 129 22.63 -5.16 14.36
C GLU A 129 21.19 -4.91 14.82
N LYS A 130 20.38 -4.25 13.98
CA LYS A 130 18.96 -4.01 14.26
C LYS A 130 18.15 -5.31 14.14
N GLY A 131 18.40 -6.13 13.12
CA GLY A 131 17.77 -7.42 12.92
C GLY A 131 17.99 -8.37 14.10
N GLU A 132 19.23 -8.49 14.57
CA GLU A 132 19.58 -9.28 15.74
C GLU A 132 18.86 -8.81 16.99
N LYS A 133 18.77 -7.49 17.20
CA LYS A 133 18.05 -6.93 18.33
C LYS A 133 16.57 -7.29 18.28
N ILE A 134 15.94 -7.18 17.11
CA ILE A 134 14.54 -7.57 16.90
C ILE A 134 14.35 -9.06 17.19
N ALA A 135 15.20 -9.92 16.63
CA ALA A 135 15.14 -11.36 16.85
C ALA A 135 15.32 -11.75 18.33
N LYS A 136 16.26 -11.10 19.04
CA LYS A 136 16.51 -11.34 20.48
C LYS A 136 15.31 -10.95 21.36
N GLU A 137 14.68 -9.82 21.05
CA GLU A 137 13.53 -9.28 21.80
C GLU A 137 12.19 -9.91 21.42
N SER A 138 12.12 -10.60 20.27
CA SER A 138 10.88 -11.20 19.80
C SER A 138 10.41 -12.34 20.70
N GLN A 139 9.13 -12.29 21.07
CA GLN A 139 8.46 -13.36 21.83
C GLN A 139 7.87 -14.43 20.91
N PHE A 140 7.64 -14.08 19.64
CA PHE A 140 7.03 -14.94 18.63
C PHE A 140 7.94 -15.00 17.40
N LEU A 141 7.90 -16.13 16.68
CA LEU A 141 8.74 -16.36 15.50
C LEU A 141 10.24 -16.12 15.75
N LYS A 142 10.72 -16.38 16.98
CA LYS A 142 12.08 -16.04 17.40
C LYS A 142 13.12 -16.84 16.62
N GLU A 143 12.87 -18.13 16.43
CA GLU A 143 13.77 -19.03 15.70
C GLU A 143 13.81 -18.64 14.22
N GLU A 144 12.64 -18.35 13.62
CA GLU A 144 12.49 -17.93 12.24
C GLU A 144 13.13 -16.56 11.98
N LEU A 145 12.93 -15.58 12.87
CA LEU A 145 13.59 -14.28 12.81
C LEU A 145 15.11 -14.42 12.96
N THR A 146 15.58 -15.29 13.86
CA THR A 146 17.01 -15.54 14.04
C THR A 146 17.61 -16.18 12.78
N ALA A 147 16.95 -17.18 12.21
CA ALA A 147 17.37 -17.81 10.95
C ALA A 147 17.38 -16.80 9.78
N ALA A 148 16.37 -15.94 9.67
CA ALA A 148 16.32 -14.91 8.65
C ALA A 148 17.45 -13.86 8.81
N VAL A 149 17.84 -13.51 10.04
CA VAL A 149 19.01 -12.66 10.30
C VAL A 149 20.31 -13.36 9.88
N GLU A 150 20.46 -14.66 10.17
CA GLU A 150 21.61 -15.45 9.70
C GLU A 150 21.69 -15.50 8.17
N ASP A 151 20.55 -15.66 7.50
CA ASP A 151 20.49 -15.63 6.03
C ASP A 151 20.90 -14.26 5.48
N VAL A 152 20.42 -13.17 6.06
CA VAL A 152 20.86 -11.81 5.68
C VAL A 152 22.37 -11.65 5.89
N ARG A 153 22.94 -12.21 6.96
CA ARG A 153 24.38 -12.14 7.22
C ARG A 153 25.17 -12.89 6.15
N LYS A 154 24.74 -14.10 5.82
CA LYS A 154 25.35 -14.92 4.75
C LYS A 154 25.29 -14.23 3.40
N GLN A 155 24.13 -13.70 3.00
CA GLN A 155 24.01 -12.98 1.73
C GLN A 155 24.74 -11.63 1.73
N GLY A 156 24.80 -10.98 2.90
CA GLY A 156 25.56 -9.75 3.12
C GLY A 156 27.05 -9.93 2.87
N GLU A 157 27.62 -11.02 3.37
CA GLU A 157 29.02 -11.38 3.14
C GLU A 157 29.30 -11.69 1.67
N SER A 158 28.41 -12.42 0.99
CA SER A 158 28.52 -12.66 -0.45
C SER A 158 28.48 -11.35 -1.26
N MET A 159 27.60 -10.41 -0.87
CA MET A 159 27.50 -9.10 -1.51
C MET A 159 28.75 -8.25 -1.26
N ARG A 160 29.32 -8.29 -0.05
CA ARG A 160 30.57 -7.60 0.29
C ARG A 160 31.73 -8.10 -0.58
N GLN A 161 31.92 -9.41 -0.70
CA GLN A 161 32.95 -10.01 -1.54
C GLN A 161 32.77 -9.63 -3.02
N ALA A 162 31.57 -9.85 -3.57
CA ALA A 162 31.27 -9.54 -4.97
C ALA A 162 31.39 -8.04 -5.30
N SER A 163 31.04 -7.16 -4.36
CA SER A 163 31.20 -5.71 -4.50
C SER A 163 32.67 -5.29 -4.44
N GLY A 164 33.48 -5.94 -3.61
CA GLY A 164 34.92 -5.74 -3.54
C GLY A 164 35.62 -6.12 -4.85
N GLU A 165 35.37 -7.34 -5.34
CA GLU A 165 35.92 -7.82 -6.61
C GLU A 165 35.53 -6.91 -7.79
N PHE A 166 34.28 -6.45 -7.82
CA PHE A 166 33.80 -5.50 -8.82
C PHE A 166 34.43 -4.12 -8.67
N ALA A 167 34.70 -3.66 -7.44
CA ALA A 167 35.35 -2.37 -7.22
C ALA A 167 36.82 -2.36 -7.71
N GLU A 168 37.49 -3.51 -7.64
CA GLU A 168 38.84 -3.69 -8.17
C GLU A 168 38.87 -3.71 -9.71
N ASP A 169 37.86 -4.33 -10.32
CA ASP A 169 37.71 -4.43 -11.78
C ASP A 169 36.26 -4.17 -12.23
N PRO A 170 35.87 -2.88 -12.34
CA PRO A 170 34.50 -2.48 -12.67
C PRO A 170 34.14 -2.67 -14.15
N CYS A 171 35.11 -3.04 -15.00
CA CYS A 171 34.88 -3.28 -16.43
C CYS A 171 34.57 -4.74 -16.74
N SER A 172 34.82 -5.65 -15.79
CA SER A 172 34.47 -7.07 -15.94
C SER A 172 32.97 -7.28 -15.90
N SER A 173 32.42 -7.78 -17.02
CA SER A 173 31.03 -8.19 -17.13
C SER A 173 30.68 -9.34 -16.17
N VAL A 174 31.62 -10.26 -15.94
CA VAL A 174 31.46 -11.41 -15.04
C VAL A 174 31.37 -10.96 -13.59
N LYS A 175 32.31 -10.14 -13.11
CA LYS A 175 32.32 -9.62 -11.73
C LYS A 175 31.09 -8.76 -11.45
N ARG A 176 30.68 -7.96 -12.42
CA ARG A 176 29.41 -7.23 -12.38
C ARG A 176 28.20 -8.15 -12.25
N GLY A 177 28.15 -9.24 -13.03
CA GLY A 177 27.09 -10.25 -12.96
C GLY A 177 27.04 -10.96 -11.60
N ASN A 178 28.20 -11.29 -11.02
CA ASN A 178 28.32 -11.84 -9.67
C ASN A 178 27.72 -10.88 -8.63
N MET A 179 28.11 -9.60 -8.67
CA MET A 179 27.58 -8.57 -7.77
C MET A 179 26.06 -8.41 -7.90
N VAL A 180 25.53 -8.41 -9.13
CA VAL A 180 24.07 -8.31 -9.35
C VAL A 180 23.33 -9.52 -8.75
N ARG A 181 23.87 -10.73 -8.88
CA ARG A 181 23.27 -11.93 -8.27
C ARG A 181 23.30 -11.85 -6.73
N ALA A 182 24.43 -11.46 -6.16
CA ALA A 182 24.57 -11.28 -4.71
C ALA A 182 23.61 -10.21 -4.17
N ALA A 183 23.45 -9.09 -4.90
CA ALA A 183 22.53 -8.02 -4.54
C ALA A 183 21.06 -8.48 -4.55
N ARG A 184 20.65 -9.29 -5.55
CA ARG A 184 19.30 -9.87 -5.59
C ARG A 184 19.05 -10.84 -4.43
N ALA A 185 20.03 -11.70 -4.12
CA ALA A 185 19.93 -12.64 -3.01
C ALA A 185 19.83 -11.91 -1.66
N LEU A 186 20.64 -10.86 -1.46
CA LEU A 186 20.57 -10.00 -0.27
C LEU A 186 19.21 -9.30 -0.17
N LEU A 187 18.69 -8.75 -1.27
CA LEU A 187 17.37 -8.12 -1.29
C LEU A 187 16.25 -9.11 -0.91
N SER A 188 16.32 -10.34 -1.40
CA SER A 188 15.37 -11.40 -1.04
C SER A 188 15.44 -11.73 0.46
N ALA A 189 16.64 -11.88 1.02
CA ALA A 189 16.82 -12.17 2.44
C ALA A 189 16.34 -11.01 3.33
N VAL A 190 16.65 -9.77 2.96
CA VAL A 190 16.18 -8.56 3.66
C VAL A 190 14.66 -8.45 3.61
N THR A 191 14.04 -8.71 2.46
CA THR A 191 12.59 -8.72 2.30
C THR A 191 11.95 -9.77 3.21
N HIS A 192 12.49 -10.99 3.23
CA HIS A 192 12.01 -12.07 4.08
C HIS A 192 12.06 -11.71 5.56
N LEU A 193 13.17 -11.13 6.05
CA LEU A 193 13.29 -10.68 7.44
C LEU A 193 12.26 -9.60 7.78
N LEU A 194 12.06 -8.60 6.90
CA LEU A 194 11.10 -7.52 7.13
C LEU A 194 9.66 -8.01 7.14
N VAL A 195 9.31 -8.96 6.26
CA VAL A 195 7.99 -9.60 6.25
C VAL A 195 7.78 -10.41 7.54
N LEU A 196 8.76 -11.21 7.97
CA LEU A 196 8.67 -11.95 9.24
C LEU A 196 8.53 -11.03 10.46
N ALA A 197 9.23 -9.90 10.48
CA ALA A 197 9.08 -8.91 11.54
C ALA A 197 7.65 -8.32 11.57
N ASP A 198 7.08 -8.02 10.40
CA ASP A 198 5.69 -7.57 10.28
C ASP A 198 4.67 -8.63 10.74
N MET A 199 4.94 -9.90 10.44
CA MET A 199 4.14 -11.05 10.90
C MET A 199 4.10 -11.13 12.42
N SER A 200 5.26 -10.97 13.06
CA SER A 200 5.38 -10.93 14.52
C SER A 200 4.57 -9.78 15.14
N ASP A 201 4.62 -8.59 14.53
CA ASP A 201 3.84 -7.42 14.98
C ASP A 201 2.33 -7.67 14.85
N VAL A 202 1.86 -8.26 13.75
CA VAL A 202 0.45 -8.63 13.56
C VAL A 202 0.03 -9.70 14.56
N TYR A 203 0.86 -10.70 14.81
CA TYR A 203 0.57 -11.74 15.80
C TYR A 203 0.38 -11.15 17.20
N LEU A 204 1.24 -10.20 17.60
CA LEU A 204 1.12 -9.52 18.89
C LEU A 204 -0.18 -8.71 18.98
N LEU A 205 -0.61 -8.06 17.89
CA LEU A 205 -1.90 -7.37 17.80
C LEU A 205 -3.07 -8.34 17.98
N LEU A 206 -3.04 -9.51 17.33
CA LEU A 206 -4.09 -10.52 17.46
C LEU A 206 -4.17 -11.12 18.88
N LEU A 207 -3.03 -11.28 19.56
CA LEU A 207 -2.99 -11.72 20.95
C LEU A 207 -3.67 -10.69 21.87
N GLN A 208 -3.33 -9.41 21.71
CA GLN A 208 -3.96 -8.33 22.47
C GLN A 208 -5.47 -8.26 22.20
N LEU A 209 -5.87 -8.52 20.95
CA LEU A 209 -7.26 -8.53 20.52
C LEU A 209 -8.06 -9.66 21.18
N LYS A 210 -7.50 -10.87 21.27
CA LYS A 210 -8.10 -11.98 22.04
C LYS A 210 -8.24 -11.68 23.52
N LEU A 211 -7.22 -11.08 24.14
CA LEU A 211 -7.28 -10.68 25.55
C LEU A 211 -8.43 -9.70 25.81
N VAL A 212 -8.61 -8.72 24.92
CA VAL A 212 -9.74 -7.79 24.99
C VAL A 212 -11.08 -8.51 24.80
N GLU A 213 -11.18 -9.44 23.84
CA GLU A 213 -12.39 -10.24 23.61
C GLU A 213 -12.80 -11.05 24.85
N GLU A 214 -11.86 -11.75 25.48
CA GLU A 214 -12.09 -12.51 26.71
C GLU A 214 -12.52 -11.60 27.87
N ASN A 215 -11.89 -10.43 28.02
CA ASN A 215 -12.23 -9.48 29.07
C ASN A 215 -13.60 -8.80 28.82
N LEU A 216 -13.98 -8.57 27.57
CA LEU A 216 -15.33 -8.11 27.21
C LEU A 216 -16.39 -9.13 27.65
N ALA A 217 -16.13 -10.42 27.45
CA ALA A 217 -17.02 -11.49 27.90
C ALA A 217 -17.18 -11.48 29.43
N LYS A 218 -16.11 -11.25 30.19
CA LYS A 218 -16.15 -11.10 31.65
C LYS A 218 -17.01 -9.89 32.08
N VAL A 219 -16.88 -8.75 31.42
CA VAL A 219 -17.71 -7.55 31.70
C VAL A 219 -19.19 -7.80 31.39
N ARG A 220 -19.50 -8.53 30.31
CA ARG A 220 -20.88 -8.92 29.99
C ARG A 220 -21.46 -9.88 31.04
N ASN A 221 -20.67 -10.84 31.49
CA ASN A 221 -21.12 -11.95 32.33
C ASN A 221 -20.99 -11.70 33.84
N ALA A 222 -20.49 -10.54 34.25
CA ALA A 222 -20.36 -10.18 35.67
C ALA A 222 -21.70 -10.32 36.41
N GLY A 223 -21.68 -10.99 37.56
CA GLY A 223 -22.88 -11.31 38.34
C GLY A 223 -23.23 -10.28 39.42
N THR A 224 -22.33 -9.35 39.73
CA THR A 224 -22.53 -8.30 40.74
C THR A 224 -21.97 -6.96 40.27
N GLU A 225 -22.47 -5.83 40.82
CA GLU A 225 -21.93 -4.50 40.48
C GLU A 225 -20.45 -4.36 40.87
N GLN A 226 -20.05 -4.99 41.97
CA GLN A 226 -18.66 -5.00 42.42
C GLN A 226 -17.76 -5.73 41.43
N GLU A 227 -18.14 -6.94 41.02
CA GLU A 227 -17.42 -7.71 40.01
C GLU A 227 -17.34 -6.95 38.68
N LEU A 228 -18.46 -6.37 38.24
CA LEU A 228 -18.52 -5.56 37.03
C LEU A 228 -17.52 -4.40 37.07
N GLY A 229 -17.44 -3.69 38.19
CA GLY A 229 -16.46 -2.61 38.40
C GLY A 229 -15.01 -3.10 38.31
N ILE A 230 -14.71 -4.26 38.89
CA ILE A 230 -13.37 -4.87 38.85
C ILE A 230 -13.01 -5.27 37.41
N GLN A 231 -13.90 -5.98 36.71
CA GLN A 231 -13.65 -6.43 35.33
C GLN A 231 -13.48 -5.24 34.37
N TYR A 232 -14.31 -4.20 34.51
CA TYR A 232 -14.21 -3.00 33.67
C TYR A 232 -12.91 -2.23 33.91
N LYS A 233 -12.48 -2.10 35.18
CA LYS A 233 -11.21 -1.45 35.53
C LYS A 233 -10.01 -2.19 34.93
N ALA A 234 -10.06 -3.53 34.88
CA ALA A 234 -9.05 -4.36 34.24
C ALA A 234 -9.11 -4.29 32.70
N LEU A 235 -10.31 -4.22 32.11
CA LEU A 235 -10.50 -4.15 30.65
C LEU A 235 -9.95 -2.86 30.04
N LYS A 236 -10.15 -1.72 30.71
CA LYS A 236 -9.84 -0.40 30.15
C LYS A 236 -8.39 -0.23 29.64
N PRO A 237 -7.33 -0.53 30.41
CA PRO A 237 -5.97 -0.43 29.90
C PRO A 237 -5.69 -1.37 28.71
N GLU A 238 -6.32 -2.55 28.69
CA GLU A 238 -6.16 -3.51 27.59
C GLU A 238 -6.79 -3.02 26.28
N VAL A 239 -7.94 -2.33 26.37
CA VAL A 239 -8.59 -1.67 25.23
C VAL A 239 -7.76 -0.49 24.72
N ASP A 240 -7.21 0.33 25.61
CA ASP A 240 -6.35 1.47 25.25
C ASP A 240 -5.08 1.00 24.54
N LYS A 241 -4.47 -0.09 25.04
CA LYS A 241 -3.32 -0.75 24.42
C LYS A 241 -3.67 -1.32 23.05
N LEU A 242 -4.79 -2.05 22.91
CA LEU A 242 -5.27 -2.54 21.62
C LEU A 242 -5.47 -1.40 20.62
N ASN A 243 -6.10 -0.30 21.06
CA ASN A 243 -6.34 0.86 20.21
C ASN A 243 -5.05 1.48 19.69
N MET A 244 -4.02 1.61 20.53
CA MET A 244 -2.71 2.11 20.11
C MET A 244 -2.05 1.19 19.08
N MET A 245 -2.09 -0.14 19.29
CA MET A 245 -1.53 -1.11 18.35
C MET A 245 -2.27 -1.11 17.01
N ALA A 246 -3.61 -1.08 17.05
CA ALA A 246 -4.44 -1.00 15.86
C ALA A 246 -4.23 0.33 15.11
N ALA A 247 -4.02 1.45 15.80
CA ALA A 247 -3.70 2.74 15.19
C ALA A 247 -2.38 2.70 14.41
N LYS A 248 -1.34 2.08 14.99
CA LYS A 248 -0.05 1.88 14.30
C LYS A 248 -0.25 1.03 13.05
N ARG A 249 -0.98 -0.10 13.16
CA ARG A 249 -1.27 -0.94 12.00
C ARG A 249 -2.04 -0.19 10.92
N GLN A 250 -3.04 0.62 11.30
CA GLN A 250 -3.81 1.45 10.36
C GLN A 250 -2.92 2.37 9.52
N GLN A 251 -1.91 3.01 10.12
CA GLN A 251 -1.00 3.90 9.39
C GLN A 251 -0.16 3.15 8.34
N GLU A 252 0.15 1.89 8.64
CA GLU A 252 1.03 1.03 7.86
C GLU A 252 0.32 0.28 6.72
N LEU A 253 -1.01 0.13 6.77
CA LEU A 253 -1.78 -0.51 5.69
C LEU A 253 -1.60 0.24 4.37
N LYS A 254 -1.60 -0.48 3.24
CA LYS A 254 -1.45 0.12 1.91
C LYS A 254 -2.77 0.67 1.38
N ASP A 255 -3.81 -0.14 1.50
CA ASP A 255 -5.14 0.15 0.98
C ASP A 255 -5.90 1.14 1.88
N VAL A 256 -6.41 2.21 1.27
CA VAL A 256 -7.18 3.26 1.94
C VAL A 256 -8.47 2.70 2.53
N GLN A 257 -9.14 1.77 1.84
CA GLN A 257 -10.38 1.16 2.33
C GLN A 257 -10.13 0.38 3.63
N HIS A 258 -9.07 -0.44 3.66
CA HIS A 258 -8.65 -1.11 4.89
C HIS A 258 -8.27 -0.12 6.01
N LYS A 259 -7.70 1.06 5.70
CA LYS A 259 -7.45 2.09 6.74
C LYS A 259 -8.74 2.61 7.35
N GLU A 260 -9.74 2.87 6.52
CA GLU A 260 -11.05 3.36 6.95
C GLU A 260 -11.81 2.29 7.75
N GLN A 261 -11.81 1.04 7.30
CA GLN A 261 -12.39 -0.08 8.02
C GLN A 261 -11.74 -0.27 9.41
N MET A 262 -10.41 -0.20 9.49
CA MET A 262 -9.68 -0.22 10.76
C MET A 262 -10.08 0.96 11.67
N ALA A 263 -10.18 2.17 11.11
CA ALA A 263 -10.58 3.36 11.86
C ALA A 263 -12.00 3.24 12.42
N ALA A 264 -12.95 2.78 11.59
CA ALA A 264 -14.34 2.58 11.97
C ALA A 264 -14.48 1.53 13.07
N ALA A 265 -13.84 0.37 12.91
CA ALA A 265 -13.87 -0.70 13.90
C ALA A 265 -13.26 -0.26 15.24
N ARG A 266 -12.15 0.48 15.22
CA ARG A 266 -11.56 1.11 16.42
C ARG A 266 -12.52 2.08 17.08
N GLY A 267 -13.19 2.93 16.30
CA GLY A 267 -14.17 3.89 16.79
C GLY A 267 -15.35 3.22 17.49
N VAL A 268 -15.92 2.17 16.88
CA VAL A 268 -17.00 1.37 17.49
C VAL A 268 -16.52 0.73 18.79
N LEU A 269 -15.34 0.13 18.82
CA LEU A 269 -14.77 -0.48 20.02
C LEU A 269 -14.66 0.54 21.16
N GLN A 270 -14.03 1.69 20.92
CA GLN A 270 -13.84 2.71 21.95
C GLN A 270 -15.15 3.30 22.46
N ARG A 271 -16.12 3.54 21.57
CA ARG A 271 -17.43 4.08 21.93
C ARG A 271 -18.24 3.10 22.75
N ASN A 272 -18.24 1.82 22.37
CA ASN A 272 -19.15 0.83 22.93
C ASN A 272 -18.65 0.19 24.24
N VAL A 273 -17.36 0.22 24.54
CA VAL A 273 -16.82 -0.34 25.79
C VAL A 273 -17.43 0.30 27.05
N PRO A 274 -17.49 1.65 27.18
CA PRO A 274 -18.21 2.29 28.29
C PRO A 274 -19.71 2.01 28.30
N LEU A 275 -20.35 1.90 27.13
CA LEU A 275 -21.77 1.60 27.01
C LEU A 275 -22.09 0.18 27.51
N LEU A 276 -21.22 -0.80 27.22
CA LEU A 276 -21.35 -2.16 27.73
C LEU A 276 -21.34 -2.17 29.26
N TYR A 277 -20.44 -1.40 29.90
CA TYR A 277 -20.41 -1.27 31.35
C TYR A 277 -21.74 -0.73 31.90
N THR A 278 -22.26 0.36 31.34
CA THR A 278 -23.53 0.94 31.80
C THR A 278 -24.72 0.01 31.56
N ALA A 279 -24.75 -0.71 30.42
CA ALA A 279 -25.81 -1.65 30.09
C ALA A 279 -25.77 -2.90 30.99
N SER A 280 -24.57 -3.44 31.27
CA SER A 280 -24.39 -4.53 32.24
C SER A 280 -24.83 -4.10 33.63
N ARG A 281 -24.51 -2.88 34.06
CA ARG A 281 -24.94 -2.35 35.37
C ARG A 281 -26.46 -2.23 35.46
N ALA A 282 -27.12 -1.69 34.44
CA ALA A 282 -28.58 -1.61 34.42
C ALA A 282 -29.26 -2.99 34.48
N CYS A 283 -28.69 -4.01 33.82
CA CYS A 283 -29.19 -5.39 33.90
C CYS A 283 -29.06 -5.99 35.31
N LEU A 284 -28.04 -5.61 36.07
CA LEU A 284 -27.85 -6.06 37.46
C LEU A 284 -28.81 -5.37 38.42
N GLN A 285 -29.12 -4.09 38.18
CA GLN A 285 -30.06 -3.31 38.99
C GLN A 285 -31.52 -3.67 38.72
N HIS A 286 -31.82 -4.09 37.49
CA HIS A 286 -33.19 -4.41 37.04
C HIS A 286 -33.23 -5.76 36.29
N PRO A 287 -33.09 -6.90 37.00
CA PRO A 287 -32.94 -8.22 36.38
C PRO A 287 -34.15 -8.69 35.56
N ASP A 288 -35.34 -8.19 35.86
CA ASP A 288 -36.60 -8.61 35.23
C ASP A 288 -36.91 -7.86 33.93
N VAL A 289 -36.15 -6.79 33.62
CA VAL A 289 -36.39 -5.95 32.44
C VAL A 289 -35.67 -6.54 31.22
N ALA A 290 -36.42 -7.27 30.39
CA ALA A 290 -35.91 -7.89 29.17
C ALA A 290 -35.26 -6.89 28.19
N ALA A 291 -35.77 -5.65 28.14
CA ALA A 291 -35.24 -4.59 27.27
C ALA A 291 -33.76 -4.25 27.58
N TYR A 292 -33.37 -4.23 28.86
CA TYR A 292 -31.97 -3.98 29.23
C TYR A 292 -31.05 -5.12 28.81
N LYS A 293 -31.51 -6.37 28.96
CA LYS A 293 -30.77 -7.55 28.48
C LYS A 293 -30.57 -7.48 26.96
N ALA A 294 -31.63 -7.19 26.20
CA ALA A 294 -31.54 -7.04 24.75
C ALA A 294 -30.56 -5.93 24.32
N ASN A 295 -30.60 -4.78 25.01
CA ASN A 295 -29.66 -3.68 24.76
C ASN A 295 -28.20 -4.07 25.04
N ARG A 296 -27.93 -4.75 26.17
CA ARG A 296 -26.58 -5.25 26.51
C ARG A 296 -26.06 -6.22 25.47
N GLU A 297 -26.89 -7.17 25.03
CA GLU A 297 -26.51 -8.15 24.01
C GLU A 297 -26.23 -7.50 22.65
N LEU A 298 -27.00 -6.47 22.27
CA LEU A 298 -26.76 -5.71 21.05
C LEU A 298 -25.41 -4.98 21.09
N ILE A 299 -25.10 -4.30 22.19
CA ILE A 299 -23.81 -3.61 22.39
C ILE A 299 -22.66 -4.62 22.36
N TYR A 300 -22.81 -5.75 23.04
CA TYR A 300 -21.81 -6.82 23.06
C TYR A 300 -21.55 -7.40 21.66
N LYS A 301 -22.61 -7.66 20.88
CA LYS A 301 -22.50 -8.12 19.50
C LYS A 301 -21.76 -7.11 18.61
N GLN A 302 -22.04 -5.82 18.74
CA GLN A 302 -21.32 -4.76 18.02
C GLN A 302 -19.83 -4.73 18.41
N LEU A 303 -19.50 -4.96 19.68
CA LEU A 303 -18.12 -5.07 20.14
C LEU A 303 -17.42 -6.29 19.54
N GLN A 304 -18.06 -7.46 19.51
CA GLN A 304 -17.52 -8.66 18.86
C GLN A 304 -17.28 -8.44 17.36
N GLN A 305 -18.19 -7.75 16.68
CA GLN A 305 -18.03 -7.37 15.27
C GLN A 305 -16.85 -6.41 15.07
N ALA A 306 -16.68 -5.41 15.94
CA ALA A 306 -15.55 -4.49 15.90
C ALA A 306 -14.21 -5.21 16.12
N VAL A 307 -14.14 -6.10 17.12
CA VAL A 307 -12.98 -6.96 17.40
C VAL A 307 -12.64 -7.83 16.17
N SER A 308 -13.64 -8.47 15.58
CA SER A 308 -13.46 -9.27 14.35
C SER A 308 -13.01 -8.41 13.16
N GLY A 309 -13.56 -7.21 13.01
CA GLY A 309 -13.20 -6.26 11.97
C GLY A 309 -11.73 -5.80 12.07
N ILE A 310 -11.26 -5.49 13.28
CA ILE A 310 -9.84 -5.17 13.53
C ILE A 310 -8.97 -6.37 13.17
N SER A 311 -9.36 -7.59 13.56
CA SER A 311 -8.61 -8.81 13.26
C SER A 311 -8.47 -9.07 11.75
N ASN A 312 -9.58 -9.02 11.01
CA ASN A 312 -9.60 -9.27 9.57
C ASN A 312 -8.77 -8.23 8.81
N THR A 313 -8.95 -6.95 9.16
CA THR A 313 -8.25 -5.84 8.53
C THR A 313 -6.75 -5.84 8.86
N ALA A 314 -6.37 -6.19 10.10
CA ALA A 314 -4.97 -6.28 10.52
C ALA A 314 -4.20 -7.35 9.73
N GLN A 315 -4.85 -8.49 9.48
CA GLN A 315 -4.30 -9.60 8.72
C GLN A 315 -4.31 -9.33 7.21
N GLY A 316 -4.99 -8.29 6.72
CA GLY A 316 -5.09 -8.00 5.29
C GLY A 316 -5.84 -9.09 4.52
N VAL A 317 -6.83 -9.73 5.15
CA VAL A 317 -7.75 -10.63 4.44
C VAL A 317 -8.58 -9.76 3.51
N SER A 318 -8.22 -9.75 2.24
CA SER A 318 -9.08 -9.23 1.19
C SER A 318 -10.39 -9.99 1.28
N THR A 319 -11.49 -9.31 1.53
CA THR A 319 -12.79 -9.88 1.17
C THR A 319 -12.72 -10.08 -0.34
N GLU A 320 -13.09 -11.27 -0.85
CA GLU A 320 -12.76 -11.72 -2.22
C GLU A 320 -13.24 -10.76 -3.35
N ASP A 321 -14.07 -9.78 -3.01
CA ASP A 321 -14.48 -8.66 -3.88
C ASP A 321 -13.37 -7.67 -4.24
N SER A 322 -12.23 -7.63 -3.53
CA SER A 322 -11.13 -6.69 -3.86
C SER A 322 -10.32 -7.09 -5.12
N SER A 323 -10.53 -8.29 -5.67
CA SER A 323 -9.81 -8.80 -6.85
C SER A 323 -10.20 -8.09 -8.17
N LEU A 324 -11.25 -7.26 -8.14
CA LEU A 324 -11.67 -6.41 -9.25
C LEU A 324 -11.34 -4.92 -9.06
N GLY A 325 -10.40 -4.52 -8.20
CA GLY A 325 -9.93 -3.13 -8.13
C GLY A 325 -11.05 -2.07 -7.94
N GLN A 326 -12.22 -2.49 -7.45
CA GLN A 326 -13.36 -1.62 -7.21
C GLN A 326 -13.20 -1.00 -5.83
N HIS A 327 -13.03 0.32 -5.86
CA HIS A 327 -13.06 1.20 -4.69
C HIS A 327 -14.44 1.14 -4.02
N THR A 328 -14.79 0.08 -3.32
CA THR A 328 -16.10 -0.05 -2.65
C THR A 328 -16.11 0.80 -1.36
N GLY A 329 -16.49 2.06 -1.48
CA GLY A 329 -16.53 3.00 -0.34
C GLY A 329 -17.09 4.39 -0.69
N PRO A 330 -17.27 5.27 0.31
CA PRO A 330 -17.66 6.67 0.08
C PRO A 330 -16.67 7.35 -0.87
N GLY A 331 -17.13 7.73 -2.06
CA GLY A 331 -16.26 8.27 -3.13
C GLY A 331 -15.89 7.27 -4.23
N GLU A 332 -16.46 6.06 -4.24
CA GLU A 332 -16.34 5.08 -5.34
C GLU A 332 -16.62 5.71 -6.70
N LEU A 333 -17.78 6.36 -6.83
CA LEU A 333 -18.22 7.01 -8.06
C LEU A 333 -17.23 8.11 -8.48
N ALA A 334 -16.74 8.90 -7.52
CA ALA A 334 -15.74 9.94 -7.78
C ALA A 334 -14.39 9.35 -8.24
N GLY A 335 -13.96 8.24 -7.64
CA GLY A 335 -12.77 7.49 -8.04
C GLY A 335 -12.91 6.87 -9.44
N ALA A 336 -14.07 6.26 -9.73
CA ALA A 336 -14.41 5.70 -11.02
C ALA A 336 -14.39 6.77 -12.13
N LEU A 337 -15.02 7.93 -11.87
CA LEU A 337 -15.00 9.09 -12.77
C LEU A 337 -13.56 9.56 -13.06
N ASN A 338 -12.73 9.73 -12.03
CA ASN A 338 -11.33 10.18 -12.19
C ASN A 338 -10.45 9.14 -12.91
N ASN A 339 -10.70 7.85 -12.70
CA ASN A 339 -9.98 6.79 -13.40
C ASN A 339 -10.39 6.68 -14.87
N PHE A 340 -11.68 6.84 -15.17
CA PHE A 340 -12.19 6.87 -16.53
C PHE A 340 -11.61 8.06 -17.32
N ASP A 341 -11.57 9.23 -16.68
CA ASP A 341 -10.97 10.45 -17.21
C ASP A 341 -9.49 10.28 -17.60
N LYS A 342 -8.69 9.57 -16.79
CA LYS A 342 -7.29 9.27 -17.14
C LYS A 342 -7.15 8.32 -18.33
N GLN A 343 -8.13 7.45 -18.56
CA GLN A 343 -8.07 6.38 -19.55
C GLN A 343 -8.70 6.76 -20.89
N ILE A 344 -9.51 7.81 -20.95
CA ILE A 344 -10.15 8.25 -22.20
C ILE A 344 -9.19 8.96 -23.16
N ILE A 345 -8.08 9.48 -22.64
CA ILE A 345 -7.01 10.08 -23.46
C ILE A 345 -6.04 8.97 -23.86
N VAL A 346 -6.27 8.37 -25.03
CA VAL A 346 -5.42 7.31 -25.60
C VAL A 346 -4.57 7.89 -26.74
N ASP A 347 -3.29 7.50 -26.81
CA ASP A 347 -2.44 7.81 -27.97
C ASP A 347 -3.05 7.13 -29.21
N PRO A 348 -3.43 7.89 -30.26
CA PRO A 348 -4.08 7.35 -31.45
C PRO A 348 -3.31 6.22 -32.14
N LEU A 349 -1.98 6.14 -31.93
CA LEU A 349 -1.13 5.09 -32.50
C LEU A 349 -1.18 3.77 -31.72
N ASN A 350 -1.68 3.77 -30.49
CA ASN A 350 -1.81 2.59 -29.62
C ASN A 350 -3.25 2.11 -29.45
N PHE A 351 -4.22 2.70 -30.17
CA PHE A 351 -5.62 2.33 -30.11
C PHE A 351 -5.85 0.93 -30.73
N SER A 352 -6.40 0.02 -29.95
CA SER A 352 -6.81 -1.33 -30.36
C SER A 352 -8.32 -1.48 -30.10
N GLU A 353 -9.09 -1.60 -31.16
CA GLU A 353 -10.56 -1.70 -31.10
C GLU A 353 -11.03 -2.83 -30.17
N ASP A 354 -10.49 -4.03 -30.37
CA ASP A 354 -10.87 -5.26 -29.64
C ASP A 354 -10.67 -5.18 -28.12
N ARG A 355 -9.86 -4.24 -27.63
CA ARG A 355 -9.51 -4.14 -26.20
C ARG A 355 -9.97 -2.83 -25.56
N PHE A 356 -9.85 -1.72 -26.28
CA PHE A 356 -10.15 -0.40 -25.71
C PHE A 356 -11.64 -0.09 -25.70
N ARG A 357 -12.39 -0.51 -26.74
CA ARG A 357 -13.84 -0.31 -26.81
C ARG A 357 -14.58 -1.01 -25.67
N PRO A 358 -14.47 -2.34 -25.49
CA PRO A 358 -15.18 -3.02 -24.41
C PRO A 358 -14.76 -2.50 -23.03
N SER A 359 -13.49 -2.14 -22.84
CA SER A 359 -13.01 -1.62 -21.55
C SER A 359 -13.56 -0.23 -21.20
N LEU A 360 -13.71 0.67 -22.18
CA LEU A 360 -14.28 2.01 -21.93
C LEU A 360 -15.80 1.92 -21.73
N GLU A 361 -16.49 1.10 -22.51
CA GLU A 361 -17.94 0.86 -22.37
C GLU A 361 -18.26 0.24 -21.00
N GLU A 362 -17.52 -0.78 -20.57
CA GLU A 362 -17.70 -1.43 -19.27
C GLU A 362 -17.48 -0.46 -18.09
N ARG A 363 -16.44 0.39 -18.17
CA ARG A 363 -16.19 1.40 -17.12
C ARG A 363 -17.25 2.48 -17.09
N LEU A 364 -17.73 2.93 -18.25
CA LEU A 364 -18.80 3.93 -18.29
C LEU A 364 -20.09 3.35 -17.71
N GLU A 365 -20.46 2.12 -18.04
CA GLU A 365 -21.64 1.48 -17.45
C GLU A 365 -21.48 1.26 -15.93
N SER A 366 -20.27 1.02 -15.43
CA SER A 366 -20.01 1.00 -13.98
C SER A 366 -20.26 2.36 -13.32
N ILE A 367 -19.84 3.47 -13.95
CA ILE A 367 -20.13 4.83 -13.47
C ILE A 367 -21.64 5.11 -13.49
N ILE A 368 -22.32 4.75 -14.58
CA ILE A 368 -23.77 4.96 -14.70
C ILE A 368 -24.54 4.11 -13.69
N SER A 369 -24.09 2.89 -13.40
CA SER A 369 -24.67 2.05 -12.35
C SER A 369 -24.54 2.71 -10.98
N GLY A 370 -23.38 3.33 -10.68
CA GLY A 370 -23.19 4.11 -9.46
C GLY A 370 -24.08 5.37 -9.39
N ALA A 371 -24.26 6.08 -10.51
CA ALA A 371 -25.15 7.23 -10.59
C ALA A 371 -26.64 6.84 -10.49
N ALA A 372 -27.02 5.67 -11.02
CA ALA A 372 -28.37 5.13 -10.90
C ALA A 372 -28.75 4.85 -9.44
N LEU A 373 -27.82 4.37 -8.61
CA LEU A 373 -28.06 4.23 -7.16
C LEU A 373 -28.39 5.58 -6.48
N MET A 374 -27.83 6.68 -6.97
CA MET A 374 -28.19 8.03 -6.49
C MET A 374 -29.55 8.47 -7.02
N ALA A 375 -29.86 8.18 -8.28
CA ALA A 375 -31.12 8.52 -8.92
C ALA A 375 -32.33 7.77 -8.32
N ASP A 376 -32.14 6.48 -8.01
CA ASP A 376 -33.16 5.57 -7.49
C ASP A 376 -33.27 5.58 -5.96
N SER A 377 -32.46 6.39 -5.27
CA SER A 377 -32.55 6.54 -3.82
C SER A 377 -33.88 7.16 -3.40
N SER A 378 -34.47 6.67 -2.31
CA SER A 378 -35.74 7.16 -1.76
C SER A 378 -35.68 8.60 -1.27
N CYS A 379 -34.49 9.17 -1.08
CA CYS A 379 -34.28 10.58 -0.73
C CYS A 379 -34.06 11.49 -1.95
N THR A 380 -34.07 10.97 -3.17
CA THR A 380 -33.87 11.74 -4.40
C THR A 380 -35.20 12.18 -5.00
N ARG A 381 -35.33 13.47 -5.27
CA ARG A 381 -36.54 14.05 -5.89
C ARG A 381 -36.64 13.62 -7.35
N ASP A 382 -37.87 13.47 -7.84
CA ASP A 382 -38.17 13.06 -9.22
C ASP A 382 -37.49 13.95 -10.26
N ASP A 383 -37.51 15.27 -10.07
CA ASP A 383 -36.90 16.24 -10.98
C ASP A 383 -35.37 16.13 -11.05
N ARG A 384 -34.74 15.59 -10.01
CA ARG A 384 -33.30 15.31 -9.96
C ARG A 384 -32.99 13.93 -10.53
N ARG A 385 -33.83 12.94 -10.25
CA ARG A 385 -33.72 11.60 -10.86
C ARG A 385 -33.76 11.69 -12.38
N GLU A 386 -34.73 12.41 -12.94
CA GLU A 386 -34.86 12.61 -14.39
C GLU A 386 -33.63 13.28 -15.00
N ARG A 387 -33.06 14.29 -14.31
CA ARG A 387 -31.81 14.93 -14.72
C ARG A 387 -30.63 13.96 -14.73
N ILE A 388 -30.42 13.20 -13.65
CA ILE A 388 -29.34 12.20 -13.57
C ILE A 388 -29.47 11.17 -14.70
N VAL A 389 -30.69 10.70 -14.99
CA VAL A 389 -30.94 9.75 -16.09
C VAL A 389 -30.64 10.37 -17.46
N ALA A 390 -31.08 11.60 -17.70
CA ALA A 390 -30.82 12.33 -18.94
C ALA A 390 -29.31 12.54 -19.16
N GLU A 391 -28.58 12.90 -18.11
CA GLU A 391 -27.13 13.07 -18.14
C GLU A 391 -26.40 11.76 -18.39
N CYS A 392 -26.79 10.65 -17.74
CA CYS A 392 -26.22 9.33 -18.02
C CYS A 392 -26.38 8.92 -19.48
N ASN A 393 -27.54 9.21 -20.08
CA ASN A 393 -27.78 8.95 -21.50
C ASN A 393 -26.94 9.86 -22.41
N SER A 394 -26.75 11.13 -22.04
CA SER A 394 -25.93 12.07 -22.78
C SER A 394 -24.45 11.66 -22.78
N VAL A 395 -23.93 11.17 -21.64
CA VAL A 395 -22.56 10.65 -21.55
C VAL A 395 -22.38 9.36 -22.36
N ARG A 396 -23.37 8.44 -22.38
CA ARG A 396 -23.33 7.27 -23.28
C ARG A 396 -23.22 7.68 -24.74
N GLN A 397 -24.06 8.62 -25.16
CA GLN A 397 -24.06 9.07 -26.54
C GLN A 397 -22.72 9.71 -26.92
N ALA A 398 -22.20 10.58 -26.07
CA ALA A 398 -20.92 11.23 -26.31
C ALA A 398 -19.73 10.24 -26.36
N LEU A 399 -19.78 9.12 -25.63
CA LEU A 399 -18.77 8.05 -25.77
C LEU A 399 -18.87 7.35 -27.12
N GLN A 400 -20.09 7.05 -27.58
CA GLN A 400 -20.31 6.42 -28.88
C GLN A 400 -19.86 7.33 -30.04
N ASP A 401 -20.09 8.64 -29.92
CA ASP A 401 -19.63 9.63 -30.90
C ASP A 401 -18.08 9.66 -30.94
N LEU A 402 -17.43 9.69 -29.77
CA LEU A 402 -15.96 9.65 -29.65
C LEU A 402 -15.36 8.37 -30.24
N LEU A 403 -15.94 7.20 -29.93
CA LEU A 403 -15.51 5.91 -30.48
C LEU A 403 -15.68 5.89 -32.01
N SER A 404 -16.77 6.47 -32.52
CA SER A 404 -17.03 6.60 -33.97
C SER A 404 -15.96 7.44 -34.67
N GLU A 405 -15.48 8.51 -34.05
CA GLU A 405 -14.40 9.33 -34.60
C GLU A 405 -13.03 8.62 -34.60
N TYR A 406 -12.73 7.84 -33.55
CA TYR A 406 -11.52 7.01 -33.54
C TYR A 406 -11.54 5.98 -34.69
N MET A 407 -12.70 5.39 -35.00
CA MET A 407 -12.88 4.49 -36.15
C MET A 407 -12.83 5.22 -37.51
N GLY A 408 -13.32 6.46 -37.57
CA GLY A 408 -13.25 7.29 -38.78
C GLY A 408 -11.82 7.69 -39.16
N ASN A 409 -10.93 7.83 -38.17
CA ASN A 409 -9.54 8.26 -38.41
C ASN A 409 -8.60 7.11 -38.83
N THR A 410 -8.89 5.86 -38.51
CA THR A 410 -8.08 4.70 -38.95
C THR A 410 -8.37 4.29 -40.40
N SER A 411 -9.52 4.67 -40.95
CA SER A 411 -9.94 4.34 -42.33
C SER A 411 -9.41 5.32 -43.40
N CYS A 412 -8.76 6.43 -43.01
CA CYS A 412 -8.20 7.43 -43.93
C CYS A 412 -6.72 7.20 -44.35
N PHE A 413 -6.15 6.01 -44.18
CA PHE A 413 -4.84 5.69 -44.75
C PHE A 413 -4.97 5.10 -46.16
N PRO A 414 -4.75 5.86 -47.25
CA PRO A 414 -4.56 5.25 -48.56
C PRO A 414 -3.26 4.43 -48.53
N ARG A 415 -3.33 3.20 -49.05
CA ARG A 415 -2.17 2.34 -49.35
C ARG A 415 -1.23 3.05 -50.34
N ALA A 416 -0.31 3.87 -49.85
CA ALA A 416 0.87 4.35 -50.58
C ALA A 416 1.95 4.78 -49.57
N PRO A 417 3.24 4.55 -49.84
CA PRO A 417 4.30 4.89 -48.90
C PRO A 417 4.57 6.41 -48.95
N PRO A 418 4.62 7.15 -47.82
CA PRO A 418 4.84 8.59 -47.87
C PRO A 418 6.32 8.95 -47.67
N GLN A 419 6.88 9.67 -48.64
CA GLN A 419 7.86 10.71 -48.34
C GLN A 419 7.06 11.95 -47.90
N ASP A 420 7.48 12.60 -46.80
CA ASP A 420 6.81 13.71 -46.07
C ASP A 420 5.64 13.34 -45.14
N THR A 421 5.96 12.73 -43.99
CA THR A 421 5.05 12.35 -42.91
C THR A 421 4.81 13.43 -41.83
N ARG A 422 4.99 14.73 -42.13
CA ARG A 422 4.79 15.80 -41.11
C ARG A 422 3.54 16.67 -41.28
N ALA A 423 2.78 16.54 -42.36
CA ALA A 423 1.65 17.46 -42.65
C ALA A 423 0.25 16.81 -42.72
N LEU A 424 0.09 15.49 -42.56
CA LEU A 424 -1.18 14.80 -42.85
C LEU A 424 -1.82 14.00 -41.70
N ALA A 425 -1.29 14.08 -40.48
CA ALA A 425 -2.00 13.59 -39.29
C ALA A 425 -2.74 14.75 -38.62
N ARG A 426 -4.04 14.93 -38.87
CA ARG A 426 -4.89 15.66 -37.90
C ARG A 426 -4.95 14.79 -36.65
N PRO A 427 -4.47 15.24 -35.48
CA PRO A 427 -4.49 14.39 -34.30
C PRO A 427 -5.91 14.34 -33.71
N PRO A 428 -6.49 13.15 -33.42
CA PRO A 428 -7.71 13.02 -32.61
C PRO A 428 -7.45 13.28 -31.12
N SER A 429 -6.74 14.35 -30.79
CA SER A 429 -6.30 14.64 -29.41
C SER A 429 -7.07 15.79 -28.73
N ARG A 430 -8.03 16.43 -29.43
CA ARG A 430 -8.81 17.55 -28.85
C ARG A 430 -10.12 17.12 -28.18
N GLN A 431 -10.69 15.97 -28.54
CA GLN A 431 -12.00 15.56 -28.03
C GLN A 431 -11.94 14.81 -26.70
N GLY A 432 -10.93 13.98 -26.46
CA GLY A 432 -10.75 13.33 -25.15
C GLY A 432 -10.76 14.33 -23.97
N PRO A 433 -10.00 15.44 -24.04
CA PRO A 433 -10.06 16.51 -23.05
C PRO A 433 -11.41 17.24 -22.96
N ALA A 434 -12.14 17.39 -24.08
CA ALA A 434 -13.46 18.02 -24.10
C ALA A 434 -14.55 17.11 -23.48
N PHE A 435 -14.50 15.81 -23.77
CA PHE A 435 -15.35 14.79 -23.20
C PHE A 435 -15.09 14.60 -21.69
N SER A 436 -13.81 14.57 -21.30
CA SER A 436 -13.38 14.60 -19.89
C SER A 436 -13.97 15.80 -19.14
N LYS A 437 -13.86 16.99 -19.73
CA LYS A 437 -14.42 18.22 -19.18
C LYS A 437 -15.95 18.15 -19.06
N TYR A 438 -16.63 17.63 -20.10
CA TYR A 438 -18.08 17.45 -20.12
C TYR A 438 -18.55 16.53 -18.99
N ILE A 439 -17.93 15.36 -18.79
CA ILE A 439 -18.26 14.46 -17.68
C ILE A 439 -18.10 15.15 -16.32
N ARG A 440 -17.00 15.89 -16.12
CA ARG A 440 -16.79 16.59 -14.85
C ARG A 440 -17.84 17.67 -14.60
N GLU A 441 -18.24 18.43 -15.62
CA GLU A 441 -19.28 19.46 -15.50
C GLU A 441 -20.63 18.83 -15.14
N VAL A 442 -20.99 17.73 -15.82
CA VAL A 442 -22.23 16.97 -15.59
C VAL A 442 -22.34 16.45 -14.15
N PHE A 443 -21.26 15.89 -13.59
CA PHE A 443 -21.30 15.30 -12.25
C PHE A 443 -20.90 16.25 -11.12
N ALA A 444 -20.31 17.41 -11.40
CA ALA A 444 -19.95 18.40 -10.36
C ALA A 444 -21.17 19.19 -9.85
N ASP A 445 -22.14 19.47 -10.72
CA ASP A 445 -23.36 20.21 -10.36
C ASP A 445 -24.34 19.37 -9.52
N GLU A 446 -24.13 18.05 -9.46
CA GLU A 446 -25.02 17.10 -8.81
C GLU A 446 -24.56 16.66 -7.41
N SER A 447 -23.82 17.52 -6.69
CA SER A 447 -23.48 17.28 -5.28
C SER A 447 -24.75 17.20 -4.40
N PRO A 448 -24.88 16.25 -3.46
CA PRO A 448 -26.03 16.20 -2.57
C PRO A 448 -26.09 17.48 -1.71
N CYS A 449 -27.27 18.12 -1.64
CA CYS A 449 -27.49 19.29 -0.79
C CYS A 449 -27.04 18.98 0.66
N PRO A 450 -26.13 19.77 1.23
CA PRO A 450 -25.87 19.72 2.66
C PRO A 450 -26.94 20.58 3.33
N ASP A 451 -28.13 20.03 3.59
CA ASP A 451 -29.04 20.54 4.64
C ASP A 451 -30.37 19.79 4.64
N ARG A 452 -30.54 18.92 5.65
CA ARG A 452 -31.77 18.73 6.45
C ARG A 452 -31.57 17.55 7.41
N TYR A 453 -30.80 17.77 8.47
CA TYR A 453 -31.09 17.09 9.74
C TYR A 453 -32.17 17.89 10.45
N VAL A 454 -33.42 17.66 10.09
CA VAL A 454 -34.56 17.97 10.98
C VAL A 454 -35.00 16.63 11.52
N LEU A 455 -34.56 16.32 12.74
CA LEU A 455 -35.07 15.22 13.54
C LEU A 455 -36.52 15.51 13.95
N PRO A 456 -37.44 14.55 13.93
CA PRO A 456 -38.64 14.60 14.73
C PRO A 456 -38.34 14.39 16.22
#